data_AF-A0A2E5TQM3-F1
#
_entry.id   AF-A0A2E5TQM3-F1
#
_cell.length_a   1.000
_cell.length_b   1.000
_cell.length_c   1.000
_cell.angle_alpha   90.00
_cell.angle_beta   90.00
_cell.angle_gamma   90.00
#
_symmetry.space_group_name_H-M   'P 1'
#
loop_
_entity.id
_entity.type
_entity.pdbx_description
1 polymer ?
#
loop_
_entity_poly.entity_id
_entity_poly.type
_entity_poly.pdbx_seq_one_letter_code
_entity_poly.pdbx_strand_id
1 'polypeptide(L)'
;MSYVIPITAIQDTTKNDIELEPELSLFVKSSDWPEVIQNLFFSFLYSNVEHASKLNILFSNTDYLNQCVPLIAYSEIIESFIIIYSDKTQEPPEPGEPGSVLSYFRSYGYDENVLCSDCYGQLSCSSCSIEIHNGVPENSSPREEEYDMLDIDNERPGTPYSRLSCQTIVGKSPLILTIRKPNS
;
A
#
# COMPACT_ATOMS: atom_id res chain seq x y z
N MET A 1 21.04 -4.66 -24.53
CA MET A 1 20.67 -3.23 -24.56
C MET A 1 19.29 -3.14 -23.95
N SER A 2 19.21 -2.79 -22.66
CA SER A 2 17.96 -2.73 -21.93
C SER A 2 17.39 -1.31 -22.03
N TYR A 3 16.18 -1.21 -22.56
CA TYR A 3 15.49 0.06 -22.76
C TYR A 3 14.93 0.52 -21.41
N VAL A 4 15.58 1.50 -20.79
CA VAL A 4 15.05 2.21 -19.62
C VAL A 4 14.14 3.30 -20.15
N ILE A 5 12.83 3.20 -19.89
CA ILE A 5 11.91 4.31 -20.16
C ILE A 5 12.10 5.33 -19.02
N PRO A 6 12.61 6.54 -19.29
CA PRO A 6 12.74 7.56 -18.26
C PRO A 6 11.34 8.06 -17.89
N ILE A 7 11.09 8.23 -16.58
CA ILE A 7 9.82 8.70 -16.00
C ILE A 7 9.34 10.03 -16.62
N THR A 8 10.25 10.82 -17.19
CA THR A 8 9.97 12.07 -17.90
C THR A 8 9.40 11.90 -19.32
N ALA A 9 9.24 10.68 -19.83
CA ALA A 9 8.74 10.41 -21.19
C ALA A 9 7.22 10.21 -21.28
N ILE A 10 6.50 10.19 -20.15
CA ILE A 10 5.03 10.12 -20.13
C ILE A 10 4.52 11.55 -20.40
N GLN A 11 4.33 11.87 -21.68
CA GLN A 11 3.74 13.14 -22.09
C GLN A 11 2.30 13.24 -21.60
N ASP A 12 2.04 14.38 -20.98
CA ASP A 12 0.75 14.89 -20.53
C ASP A 12 -0.17 15.10 -21.74
N THR A 13 -1.10 14.17 -21.98
CA THR A 13 -2.22 14.39 -22.90
C THR A 13 -3.54 13.90 -22.29
N THR A 14 -4.37 14.89 -21.97
CA THR A 14 -5.84 14.90 -21.98
C THR A 14 -6.61 14.01 -21.00
N LYS A 15 -7.52 14.66 -20.26
CA LYS A 15 -8.65 14.04 -19.55
C LYS A 15 -9.54 13.24 -20.53
N ASN A 16 -10.02 12.10 -20.04
CA ASN A 16 -11.25 11.37 -20.41
C ASN A 16 -11.17 10.27 -21.48
N ASP A 17 -10.43 9.17 -21.23
CA ASP A 17 -10.89 7.79 -21.50
C ASP A 17 -9.74 6.81 -21.16
N ILE A 18 -9.42 6.68 -19.87
CA ILE A 18 -8.59 5.56 -19.43
C ILE A 18 -9.51 4.39 -19.09
N GLU A 19 -9.45 3.33 -19.88
CA GLU A 19 -10.09 2.06 -19.55
C GLU A 19 -9.18 1.33 -18.56
N LEU A 20 -9.71 0.98 -17.39
CA LEU A 20 -8.95 0.25 -16.39
C LEU A 20 -8.86 -1.23 -16.78
N GLU A 21 -7.69 -1.83 -16.61
CA GLU A 21 -7.53 -3.26 -16.85
C GLU A 21 -8.55 -4.06 -16.02
N PRO A 22 -9.18 -5.11 -16.59
CA PRO A 22 -10.15 -5.94 -15.87
C PRO A 22 -9.59 -6.52 -14.58
N GLU A 23 -8.32 -6.92 -14.57
CA GLU A 23 -7.62 -7.50 -13.42
C GLU A 23 -7.45 -6.47 -12.31
N LEU A 24 -7.10 -5.21 -12.64
CA LEU A 24 -7.04 -4.13 -11.66
C LEU A 24 -8.42 -3.86 -11.06
N SER A 25 -9.44 -3.77 -11.92
CA SER A 25 -10.81 -3.54 -11.49
C SER A 25 -11.33 -4.66 -10.59
N LEU A 26 -11.03 -5.91 -10.94
CA LEU A 26 -11.39 -7.09 -10.15
C LEU A 26 -10.66 -7.10 -8.82
N PHE A 27 -9.36 -6.75 -8.81
CA PHE A 27 -8.56 -6.69 -7.59
C PHE A 27 -9.09 -5.66 -6.59
N VAL A 28 -9.52 -4.48 -7.05
CA VAL A 28 -10.15 -3.49 -6.16
C VAL A 28 -11.51 -3.98 -5.68
N LYS A 29 -12.35 -4.52 -6.58
CA LYS A 29 -13.71 -4.98 -6.25
C LYS A 29 -13.75 -6.22 -5.35
N SER A 30 -12.69 -7.03 -5.36
CA SER A 30 -12.56 -8.20 -4.49
C SER A 30 -11.97 -7.87 -3.11
N SER A 31 -11.59 -6.61 -2.87
CA SER A 31 -11.09 -6.18 -1.57
C SER A 31 -12.21 -6.05 -0.53
N ASP A 32 -11.82 -6.18 0.74
CA ASP A 32 -12.67 -5.92 1.90
C ASP A 32 -12.88 -4.42 2.18
N TRP A 33 -12.43 -3.52 1.29
CA TRP A 33 -12.79 -2.11 1.41
C TRP A 33 -14.30 -1.91 1.26
N PRO A 34 -14.91 -0.99 2.02
CA PRO A 34 -16.28 -0.58 1.78
C PRO A 34 -16.49 -0.11 0.33
N GLU A 35 -17.64 -0.43 -0.27
CA GLU A 35 -17.94 -0.07 -1.66
C GLU A 35 -17.75 1.44 -1.94
N VAL A 36 -18.05 2.29 -0.96
CA VAL A 36 -17.80 3.74 -1.06
C VAL A 36 -16.32 4.06 -1.27
N ILE A 37 -15.40 3.38 -0.57
CA ILE A 37 -13.95 3.57 -0.71
C ILE A 37 -13.48 3.01 -2.05
N GLN A 38 -14.00 1.85 -2.47
CA GLN A 38 -13.69 1.29 -3.80
C GLN A 38 -14.08 2.26 -4.93
N ASN A 39 -15.29 2.84 -4.86
CA ASN A 39 -15.78 3.81 -5.83
C ASN A 39 -14.98 5.13 -5.80
N LEU A 40 -14.58 5.59 -4.61
CA LEU A 40 -13.68 6.74 -4.48
C LEU A 40 -12.31 6.45 -5.10
N PHE A 41 -11.78 5.24 -4.94
CA PHE A 41 -10.51 4.84 -5.57
C PHE A 41 -10.61 4.85 -7.09
N PHE A 42 -11.69 4.31 -7.67
CA PHE A 42 -11.90 4.40 -9.12
C PHE A 42 -12.00 5.87 -9.59
N SER A 43 -12.73 6.71 -8.84
CA SER A 43 -12.83 8.14 -9.14
C SER A 43 -11.46 8.84 -9.07
N PHE A 44 -10.63 8.45 -8.10
CA PHE A 44 -9.25 8.90 -7.97
C PHE A 44 -8.43 8.48 -9.21
N LEU A 45 -8.51 7.23 -9.65
CA LEU A 45 -7.77 6.75 -10.84
C LEU A 45 -8.20 7.48 -12.12
N TYR A 46 -9.50 7.68 -12.35
CA TYR A 46 -9.98 8.44 -13.52
C TYR A 46 -9.55 9.91 -13.48
N SER A 47 -9.28 10.45 -12.29
CA SER A 47 -8.77 11.81 -12.11
C SER A 47 -7.24 11.89 -12.15
N ASN A 48 -6.55 10.76 -11.98
CA ASN A 48 -5.08 10.63 -11.93
C ASN A 48 -4.61 9.60 -12.96
N VAL A 49 -4.66 10.00 -14.23
CA VAL A 49 -4.37 9.13 -15.38
C VAL A 49 -2.97 8.49 -15.34
N GLU A 50 -1.99 9.15 -14.73
CA GLU A 50 -0.65 8.57 -14.54
C GLU A 50 -0.68 7.32 -13.65
N HIS A 51 -1.35 7.41 -12.49
CA HIS A 51 -1.50 6.28 -11.58
C HIS A 51 -2.31 5.15 -12.22
N ALA A 52 -3.40 5.49 -12.90
CA ALA A 52 -4.22 4.53 -13.62
C ALA A 52 -3.43 3.80 -14.72
N SER A 53 -2.67 4.53 -15.55
CA SER A 53 -1.86 3.94 -16.61
C SER A 53 -0.77 3.02 -16.05
N LYS A 54 -0.08 3.46 -14.99
CA LYS A 54 0.98 2.65 -14.37
C LYS A 54 0.43 1.39 -13.70
N LEU A 55 -0.72 1.48 -13.03
CA LEU A 55 -1.38 0.29 -12.48
C LEU A 55 -1.86 -0.65 -13.58
N ASN A 56 -2.46 -0.15 -14.67
CA ASN A 56 -2.83 -0.97 -15.82
C ASN A 56 -1.65 -1.77 -16.35
N ILE A 57 -0.49 -1.12 -16.56
CA ILE A 57 0.72 -1.81 -17.01
C ILE A 57 1.11 -2.95 -16.06
N LEU A 58 1.09 -2.70 -14.74
CA LEU A 58 1.44 -3.70 -13.74
C LEU A 58 0.43 -4.86 -13.70
N PHE A 59 -0.87 -4.58 -13.78
CA PHE A 59 -1.91 -5.60 -13.71
C PHE A 59 -2.10 -6.37 -15.02
N SER A 60 -1.69 -5.80 -16.16
CA SER A 60 -1.69 -6.47 -17.48
C SER A 60 -0.56 -7.49 -17.64
N ASN A 61 0.51 -7.41 -16.84
CA ASN A 61 1.70 -8.24 -17.00
C ASN A 61 2.32 -8.64 -15.65
N THR A 62 2.18 -9.92 -15.32
CA THR A 62 2.67 -10.53 -14.08
C THR A 62 4.19 -10.49 -13.93
N ASP A 63 4.97 -10.39 -15.02
CA ASP A 63 6.43 -10.27 -14.92
C ASP A 63 6.85 -8.93 -14.31
N TYR A 64 6.09 -7.86 -14.54
CA TYR A 64 6.36 -6.56 -13.93
C TYR A 64 6.00 -6.53 -12.44
N LEU A 65 4.98 -7.28 -12.02
CA LEU A 65 4.62 -7.39 -10.60
C LEU A 65 5.74 -8.01 -9.77
N ASN A 66 6.54 -8.91 -10.33
CA ASN A 66 7.68 -9.48 -9.62
C ASN A 66 8.82 -8.46 -9.36
N GLN A 67 8.86 -7.37 -10.12
CA GLN A 67 9.86 -6.30 -10.00
C GLN A 67 9.32 -5.08 -9.26
N CYS A 68 8.02 -4.80 -9.39
CA CYS A 68 7.37 -3.64 -8.80
C CYS A 68 6.00 -4.02 -8.28
N VAL A 69 5.85 -4.12 -6.96
CA VAL A 69 4.58 -4.49 -6.33
C VAL A 69 3.83 -3.24 -5.89
N PRO A 70 2.61 -2.97 -6.39
CA PRO A 70 1.85 -1.81 -5.95
C PRO A 70 1.27 -2.03 -4.55
N LEU A 71 1.51 -1.07 -3.66
CA LEU A 71 0.82 -0.89 -2.38
C LEU A 71 -0.23 0.21 -2.60
N ILE A 72 -1.49 -0.14 -2.50
CA ILE A 72 -2.62 0.75 -2.68
C ILE A 72 -3.22 1.02 -1.30
N ALA A 73 -3.00 2.22 -0.79
CA ALA A 73 -3.40 2.59 0.57
C ALA A 73 -4.48 3.67 0.56
N TYR A 74 -5.46 3.54 1.45
CA TYR A 74 -6.33 4.64 1.86
C TYR A 74 -5.91 5.10 3.24
N SER A 75 -5.58 6.38 3.40
CA SER A 75 -5.27 6.95 4.71
C SER A 75 -6.47 7.69 5.25
N GLU A 76 -7.00 7.25 6.39
CA GLU A 76 -8.07 7.94 7.10
C GLU A 76 -7.58 9.22 7.78
N ILE A 77 -6.27 9.38 7.97
CA ILE A 77 -5.67 10.55 8.63
C ILE A 77 -5.72 11.77 7.69
N ILE A 78 -5.34 11.57 6.43
CA ILE A 78 -5.32 12.63 5.41
C ILE A 78 -6.48 12.54 4.41
N GLU A 79 -7.39 11.58 4.61
CA GLU A 79 -8.57 11.30 3.77
C GLU A 79 -8.23 11.19 2.28
N SER A 80 -7.17 10.44 1.96
CA SER A 80 -6.64 10.34 0.59
C SER A 80 -6.06 8.98 0.26
N PHE A 81 -5.88 8.73 -1.04
CA PHE A 81 -5.22 7.53 -1.55
C PHE A 81 -3.73 7.76 -1.75
N ILE A 82 -2.95 6.74 -1.43
CA ILE A 82 -1.52 6.69 -1.62
C ILE A 82 -1.22 5.42 -2.44
N ILE A 83 -0.44 5.54 -3.51
CA ILE A 83 0.04 4.40 -4.27
C ILE A 83 1.56 4.39 -4.23
N ILE A 84 2.12 3.37 -3.59
CA ILE A 84 3.56 3.12 -3.59
C ILE A 84 3.88 2.00 -4.56
N TYR A 85 4.82 2.27 -5.45
CA TYR A 85 5.27 1.31 -6.46
C TYR A 85 6.53 0.62 -5.96
N SER A 86 6.38 -0.34 -5.03
CA SER A 86 7.53 -0.93 -4.33
C SER A 86 8.48 -1.64 -5.28
N ASP A 87 9.58 -0.97 -5.62
CA ASP A 87 10.64 -1.49 -6.48
C ASP A 87 11.41 -2.58 -5.75
N LYS A 88 11.13 -3.83 -6.08
CA LYS A 88 11.74 -5.02 -5.48
C LYS A 88 13.19 -5.22 -5.92
N THR A 89 13.70 -4.42 -6.87
CA THR A 89 15.12 -4.44 -7.25
C THR A 89 16.01 -3.66 -6.27
N GLN A 90 15.39 -2.90 -5.36
CA GLN A 90 16.05 -2.14 -4.33
C GLN A 90 15.46 -2.52 -2.98
N GLU A 91 16.29 -2.85 -2.00
CA GLU A 91 15.80 -3.02 -0.63
C GLU A 91 15.52 -1.63 -0.06
N PRO A 92 14.27 -1.33 0.37
CA PRO A 92 13.99 -0.07 1.03
C PRO A 92 14.77 -0.01 2.35
N PRO A 93 15.35 1.15 2.69
CA PRO A 93 16.09 1.31 3.93
C PRO A 93 15.17 1.26 5.15
N GLU A 94 15.78 1.24 6.34
CA GLU A 94 15.12 1.47 7.63
C GLU A 94 14.07 2.60 7.59
N PRO A 95 13.00 2.54 8.41
CA PRO A 95 12.79 1.66 9.57
C PRO A 95 11.94 0.40 9.32
N GLY A 96 12.06 -0.56 10.24
CA GLY A 96 11.26 -1.79 10.31
C GLY A 96 11.97 -3.01 9.73
N GLU A 97 11.23 -4.11 9.57
CA GLU A 97 11.76 -5.28 8.86
C GLU A 97 12.10 -4.86 7.40
N PRO A 98 13.23 -5.33 6.83
CA PRO A 98 13.58 -5.02 5.45
C PRO A 98 12.46 -5.41 4.47
N GLY A 99 12.06 -4.46 3.61
CA GLY A 99 10.95 -4.67 2.69
C GLY A 99 9.55 -4.59 3.31
N SER A 100 9.45 -4.12 4.56
CA SER A 100 8.16 -3.86 5.21
C SER A 100 7.38 -2.73 4.54
N VAL A 101 6.06 -2.70 4.74
CA VAL A 101 5.20 -1.59 4.29
C VAL A 101 5.74 -0.26 4.83
N LEU A 102 6.13 -0.19 6.10
CA LEU A 102 6.69 1.02 6.70
C LEU A 102 7.95 1.51 5.97
N SER A 103 8.90 0.61 5.70
CA SER A 103 10.15 0.94 4.99
C SER A 103 9.87 1.55 3.61
N TYR A 104 8.90 1.01 2.86
CA TYR A 104 8.47 1.57 1.58
C TYR A 104 7.82 2.95 1.73
N PHE A 105 6.92 3.15 2.70
CA PHE A 105 6.35 4.48 2.99
C PHE A 105 7.43 5.53 3.24
N ARG A 106 8.44 5.19 4.06
CA ARG A 106 9.55 6.10 4.38
C ARG A 106 10.43 6.37 3.18
N SER A 107 10.74 5.37 2.36
CA SER A 107 11.52 5.55 1.12
C SER A 107 10.84 6.46 0.09
N TYR A 108 9.50 6.56 0.15
CA TYR A 108 8.69 7.45 -0.69
C TYR A 108 8.42 8.83 -0.05
N GLY A 109 9.05 9.12 1.09
CA GLY A 109 8.96 10.42 1.77
C GLY A 109 7.73 10.62 2.65
N TYR A 110 6.95 9.57 2.92
CA TYR A 110 5.84 9.64 3.86
C TYR A 110 6.35 9.52 5.30
N ASP A 111 6.08 10.54 6.10
CA ASP A 111 6.55 10.65 7.48
C ASP A 111 5.53 10.14 8.51
N GLU A 112 5.81 10.45 9.78
CA GLU A 112 4.99 10.08 10.93
C GLU A 112 3.54 10.62 10.88
N ASN A 113 3.29 11.68 10.11
CA ASN A 113 1.94 12.26 9.97
C ASN A 113 1.03 11.40 9.09
N VAL A 114 1.59 10.50 8.28
CA VAL A 114 0.83 9.63 7.39
C VAL A 114 0.78 8.21 7.92
N LEU A 115 1.91 7.70 8.40
CA LEU A 115 2.02 6.36 8.97
C LEU A 115 2.98 6.45 10.15
N CYS A 116 2.45 6.53 11.37
CA CYS A 116 3.25 6.70 12.57
C CYS A 116 4.07 5.44 12.90
N SER A 117 5.24 5.59 13.51
CA SER A 117 6.13 4.52 13.99
C SER A 117 6.95 5.02 15.20
N ASP A 118 6.31 5.09 16.37
CA ASP A 118 6.89 5.66 17.58
C ASP A 118 8.12 4.86 18.06
N CYS A 119 8.13 3.55 17.80
CA CYS A 119 9.26 2.66 18.11
C CYS A 119 10.27 2.52 16.97
N TYR A 120 10.15 3.31 15.89
CA TYR A 120 11.02 3.23 14.72
C TYR A 120 11.13 1.81 14.14
N GLY A 121 10.00 1.09 14.13
CA GLY A 121 9.89 -0.27 13.58
C GLY A 121 10.39 -1.41 14.47
N GLN A 122 10.74 -1.17 15.74
CA GLN A 122 11.27 -2.17 16.68
C GLN A 122 10.21 -3.08 17.35
N LEU A 123 9.01 -3.19 16.78
CA LEU A 123 7.91 -4.02 17.33
C LEU A 123 7.63 -3.73 18.83
N SER A 124 7.71 -2.45 19.23
CA SER A 124 7.54 -2.02 20.62
C SER A 124 6.47 -0.92 20.78
N CYS A 125 5.65 -0.71 19.75
CA CYS A 125 4.48 0.16 19.76
C CYS A 125 3.43 -0.38 18.78
N SER A 126 2.20 0.12 18.87
CA SER A 126 1.11 -0.17 17.92
C SER A 126 0.89 0.94 16.89
N SER A 127 1.69 2.01 16.93
CA SER A 127 1.39 3.27 16.23
C SER A 127 1.34 3.16 14.70
N CYS A 128 1.98 2.12 14.16
CA CYS A 128 2.09 1.81 12.74
C CYS A 128 1.03 0.80 12.24
N SER A 129 -0.05 0.61 13.00
CA SER A 129 -1.16 -0.28 12.66
C SER A 129 -1.80 0.09 11.32
N ILE A 130 -2.01 -0.94 10.49
CA ILE A 130 -2.69 -0.89 9.19
C ILE A 130 -3.66 -2.06 9.10
N GLU A 131 -4.62 -1.98 8.19
CA GLU A 131 -5.50 -3.11 7.84
C GLU A 131 -5.25 -3.55 6.40
N ILE A 132 -5.04 -4.85 6.19
CA ILE A 132 -4.89 -5.43 4.84
C ILE A 132 -6.26 -5.91 4.35
N HIS A 133 -6.78 -5.28 3.28
CA HIS A 133 -8.09 -5.59 2.71
C HIS A 133 -8.02 -6.39 1.41
N ASN A 134 -6.84 -6.51 0.78
CA ASN A 134 -6.63 -7.46 -0.30
C ASN A 134 -5.14 -7.74 -0.50
N GLY A 135 -4.85 -8.88 -1.14
CA GLY A 135 -3.50 -9.37 -1.35
C GLY A 135 -2.96 -10.12 -0.13
N VAL A 136 -1.77 -10.68 -0.27
CA VAL A 136 -1.13 -11.49 0.76
C VAL A 136 0.31 -10.99 0.96
N PRO A 137 0.66 -10.46 2.14
CA PRO A 137 2.04 -10.14 2.49
C PRO A 137 2.92 -11.39 2.47
N GLU A 138 4.24 -11.21 2.37
CA GLU A 138 5.19 -12.34 2.35
C GLU A 138 5.14 -13.14 3.66
N ASN A 139 5.06 -12.44 4.78
CA ASN A 139 4.74 -13.02 6.08
C ASN A 139 3.23 -12.95 6.33
N SER A 140 2.49 -13.89 5.77
CA SER A 140 1.03 -13.89 5.74
C SER A 140 0.36 -13.82 7.11
N SER A 141 1.05 -14.27 8.17
CA SER A 141 0.54 -14.27 9.54
C SER A 141 1.41 -13.38 10.44
N PRO A 142 0.78 -12.58 11.33
CA PRO A 142 1.49 -11.89 12.40
C PRO A 142 2.27 -12.85 13.30
N ARG A 143 3.36 -12.35 13.90
CA ARG A 143 4.05 -13.05 15.00
C ARG A 143 3.27 -12.87 16.31
N GLU A 144 3.53 -13.69 17.33
CA GLU A 144 2.88 -13.58 18.64
C GLU A 144 3.07 -12.19 19.25
N GLU A 145 4.28 -11.64 19.15
CA GLU A 145 4.61 -10.31 19.67
C GLU A 145 3.87 -9.18 18.92
N GLU A 146 3.53 -9.40 17.64
CA GLU A 146 2.72 -8.47 16.85
C GLU A 146 1.27 -8.46 17.35
N TYR A 147 0.71 -9.62 17.68
CA TYR A 147 -0.63 -9.71 18.29
C TYR A 147 -0.67 -9.00 19.64
N ASP A 148 0.32 -9.22 20.51
CA ASP A 148 0.40 -8.56 21.82
C ASP A 148 0.40 -7.02 21.68
N MET A 149 1.10 -6.50 20.67
CA MET A 149 1.15 -5.06 20.42
C MET A 149 -0.15 -4.51 19.81
N LEU A 150 -0.83 -5.28 18.96
CA LEU A 150 -2.13 -4.87 18.39
C LEU A 150 -3.23 -4.86 19.48
N ASP A 151 -3.17 -5.77 20.45
CA ASP A 151 -4.17 -5.92 21.50
C ASP A 151 -4.14 -4.77 22.53
N ILE A 152 -3.01 -4.08 22.69
CA ILE A 152 -2.89 -2.94 23.62
C ILE A 152 -3.33 -1.60 23.03
N ASP A 153 -3.61 -1.52 21.72
CA ASP A 153 -4.06 -0.29 21.07
C ASP A 153 -5.56 -0.07 21.24
N ASN A 154 -5.94 0.68 22.29
CA ASN A 154 -7.33 1.01 22.53
C ASN A 154 -7.92 2.00 21.52
N GLU A 155 -7.07 2.81 20.87
CA GLU A 155 -7.51 3.82 19.91
C GLU A 155 -7.74 3.20 18.53
N ARG A 156 -7.05 2.11 18.19
CA ARG A 156 -7.27 1.30 16.98
C ARG A 156 -7.33 -0.17 17.36
N PRO A 157 -8.46 -0.63 17.93
CA PRO A 157 -8.63 -2.03 18.29
C PRO A 157 -8.36 -2.94 17.09
N GLY A 158 -7.59 -4.00 17.34
CA GLY A 158 -7.23 -5.00 16.33
C GLY A 158 -8.46 -5.63 15.69
N THR A 159 -8.39 -5.81 14.38
CA THR A 159 -9.34 -6.55 13.55
C THR A 159 -8.64 -7.76 12.93
N PRO A 160 -9.37 -8.73 12.34
CA PRO A 160 -8.74 -9.83 11.61
C PRO A 160 -7.82 -9.40 10.45
N TYR A 161 -7.96 -8.15 10.00
CA TYR A 161 -7.16 -7.53 8.94
C TYR A 161 -5.94 -6.77 9.47
N SER A 162 -5.88 -6.53 10.79
CA SER A 162 -4.89 -5.67 11.40
C SER A 162 -3.50 -6.29 11.35
N ARG A 163 -2.52 -5.47 10.99
CA ARG A 163 -1.09 -5.76 10.98
C ARG A 163 -0.31 -4.53 11.43
N LEU A 164 0.91 -4.72 11.90
CA LEU A 164 1.86 -3.64 12.09
C LEU A 164 2.67 -3.45 10.82
N SER A 165 2.58 -2.27 10.19
CA SER A 165 3.25 -1.98 8.91
C SER A 165 4.76 -2.15 8.95
N CYS A 166 5.41 -2.04 10.12
CA CYS A 166 6.83 -2.32 10.30
C CYS A 166 7.20 -3.80 10.24
N GLN A 167 6.23 -4.69 10.45
CA GLN A 167 6.40 -6.14 10.39
C GLN A 167 5.80 -6.74 9.11
N THR A 168 4.88 -6.05 8.43
CA THR A 168 4.24 -6.53 7.19
C THR A 168 5.19 -6.43 6.00
N ILE A 169 5.77 -7.55 5.58
CA ILE A 169 6.72 -7.61 4.46
C ILE A 169 5.97 -7.68 3.13
N VAL A 170 6.32 -6.78 2.21
CA VAL A 170 5.73 -6.74 0.87
C VAL A 170 6.25 -7.91 0.05
N GLY A 171 5.36 -8.83 -0.32
CA GLY A 171 5.71 -10.01 -1.10
C GLY A 171 5.75 -9.76 -2.61
N LYS A 172 5.11 -10.64 -3.39
CA LYS A 172 5.02 -10.58 -4.85
C LYS A 172 3.64 -10.15 -5.37
N SER A 173 2.68 -10.03 -4.47
CA SER A 173 1.30 -9.69 -4.79
C SER A 173 1.01 -8.25 -4.41
N PRO A 174 0.28 -7.49 -5.24
CA PRO A 174 -0.28 -6.19 -4.86
C PRO A 174 -0.98 -6.26 -3.51
N LEU A 175 -0.94 -5.17 -2.74
CA LEU A 175 -1.66 -5.06 -1.46
C LEU A 175 -2.65 -3.89 -1.53
N ILE A 176 -3.85 -4.10 -0.97
CA ILE A 176 -4.79 -3.03 -0.64
C ILE A 176 -4.83 -2.91 0.87
N LEU A 177 -4.61 -1.70 1.39
CA LEU A 177 -4.54 -1.46 2.82
C LEU A 177 -5.21 -0.15 3.26
N THR A 178 -5.63 -0.09 4.52
CA THR A 178 -6.10 1.13 5.17
C THR A 178 -5.13 1.52 6.28
N ILE A 179 -4.76 2.81 6.33
CA ILE A 179 -4.09 3.40 7.48
C ILE A 179 -5.16 4.04 8.34
N ARG A 180 -5.44 3.42 9.48
CA ARG A 180 -6.53 3.85 10.36
C ARG A 180 -6.15 5.08 11.17
N LYS A 181 -7.09 6.00 11.31
CA LYS A 181 -6.95 7.10 12.28
C LYS A 181 -7.23 6.56 13.71
N PRO A 182 -6.57 7.10 14.74
CA PRO A 182 -6.92 6.78 16.11
C PRO A 182 -8.36 7.20 16.44
N ASN A 183 -9.09 6.39 17.22
CA ASN A 183 -10.37 6.77 17.79
C ASN A 183 -10.12 7.86 18.82
N SER A 184 -10.60 9.07 18.53
CA SER A 184 -10.59 10.23 19.45
C SER A 184 -11.52 10.06 20.64
#